data_AF-A0A7C9D817-F1
#
_entry.id   AF-A0A7C9D817-F1
#
_cell.length_a   1.000
_cell.length_b   1.000
_cell.length_c   1.000
_cell.angle_alpha   90.00
_cell.angle_beta   90.00
_cell.angle_gamma   90.00
#
_symmetry.space_group_name_H-M   'P 1'
#
loop_
_entity.id
_entity.type
_entity.pdbx_description
1 polymer ?
#
loop_
_entity_poly.entity_id
_entity_poly.type
_entity_poly.pdbx_seq_one_letter_code
_entity_poly.pdbx_strand_id
1 'polypeptide(L)'
;MCIENQKVEEKKMDNEGRRVEVASSRFKRVCVFCGSSTGKREAYREAAVELGQELLTGETVGELKAVANMHQRKAEMARLSDCFIALPGGYGTLEELLEVITWAQLGIHDKPVGLLNVDGYYNSLISFIDKAVDDGFIKPSQRHIFVSAPTAKELVQKLEEYEPVHGVLAKAMWEVEQQQQQPQQQQQVGFNTSPTLQTEVAL
;
A
#
# COMPACT_ATOMS: atom_id res chain seq x y z
N MET A 1 -9.53 3.11 -3.03
CA MET A 1 -10.28 4.03 -2.16
C MET A 1 -9.41 4.30 -0.93
N CYS A 2 -9.24 5.56 -0.50
CA CYS A 2 -8.60 5.84 0.79
C CYS A 2 -9.70 5.94 1.84
N ILE A 3 -9.64 5.10 2.87
CA ILE A 3 -10.60 5.07 3.96
C ILE A 3 -9.96 5.82 5.12
N GLU A 4 -10.62 6.88 5.60
CA GLU A 4 -10.25 7.54 6.85
C GLU A 4 -10.81 6.74 8.03
N ASN A 5 -9.91 6.32 8.92
CA ASN A 5 -10.24 5.76 10.21
C ASN A 5 -10.29 6.91 11.23
N GLN A 6 -11.49 7.33 11.61
CA GLN A 6 -11.65 8.26 12.73
C GLN A 6 -11.74 7.48 14.04
N LYS A 7 -10.92 7.91 15.00
CA LYS A 7 -11.01 7.48 16.40
C LYS A 7 -12.38 7.87 16.95
N VAL A 8 -13.25 6.90 17.16
CA VAL A 8 -14.23 6.98 18.25
C VAL A 8 -13.65 6.14 19.36
N GLU A 9 -13.46 6.73 20.54
CA GLU A 9 -13.19 5.96 21.75
C GLU A 9 -14.42 5.11 22.07
N GLU A 10 -14.52 3.92 21.48
CA GLU A 10 -15.57 2.97 21.83
C GLU A 10 -15.32 2.44 23.24
N LYS A 11 -16.18 2.87 24.18
CA LYS A 11 -16.25 2.30 25.53
C LYS A 11 -16.91 0.92 25.45
N LYS A 12 -16.13 -0.12 25.13
CA LYS A 12 -16.58 -1.51 25.31
C LYS A 12 -16.44 -1.91 26.78
N MET A 13 -17.55 -2.33 27.38
CA MET A 13 -17.56 -3.05 28.65
C MET A 13 -17.44 -4.55 28.35
N ASP A 14 -16.58 -5.26 29.08
CA ASP A 14 -16.58 -6.73 29.03
C ASP A 14 -17.83 -7.30 29.73
N ASN A 15 -18.05 -8.62 29.61
CA ASN A 15 -19.15 -9.35 30.27
C ASN A 15 -19.10 -9.27 31.80
N GLU A 16 -18.07 -8.67 32.38
CA GLU A 16 -17.85 -8.50 33.83
C GLU A 16 -17.87 -7.01 34.26
N GLY A 17 -18.24 -6.10 33.34
CA GLY A 17 -18.38 -4.67 33.61
C GLY A 17 -17.06 -3.89 33.72
N ARG A 18 -15.93 -4.48 33.32
CA ARG A 18 -14.64 -3.77 33.24
C ARG A 18 -14.54 -3.00 31.93
N ARG A 19 -13.92 -1.81 31.99
CA ARG A 19 -13.56 -1.04 30.79
C ARG A 19 -12.51 -1.83 30.02
N VAL A 20 -12.84 -2.24 28.81
CA VAL A 20 -11.86 -2.73 27.84
C VAL A 20 -11.37 -1.52 27.07
N GLU A 21 -10.10 -1.18 27.23
CA GLU A 21 -9.43 -0.21 26.35
C GLU A 21 -9.30 -0.86 24.98
N VAL A 22 -10.11 -0.45 24.00
CA VAL A 22 -9.92 -0.86 22.62
C VAL A 22 -8.66 -0.13 22.14
N ALA A 23 -7.56 -0.89 21.98
CA ALA A 23 -6.30 -0.33 21.47
C ALA A 23 -6.57 0.37 20.14
N SER A 24 -6.29 1.67 20.05
CA SER A 24 -6.55 2.43 18.84
C SER A 24 -5.56 2.01 17.74
N SER A 25 -6.06 1.65 16.56
CA SER A 25 -5.23 1.38 15.38
C SER A 25 -4.21 2.49 15.12
N ARG A 26 -2.99 2.13 14.69
CA ARG A 26 -1.98 3.12 14.28
C ARG A 26 -2.27 3.74 12.91
N PHE A 27 -3.18 3.14 12.15
CA PHE A 27 -3.56 3.61 10.82
C PHE A 27 -4.71 4.60 10.89
N LYS A 28 -4.47 5.81 10.40
CA LYS A 28 -5.51 6.83 10.23
C LYS A 28 -6.12 6.78 8.84
N ARG A 29 -5.34 6.38 7.84
CA ARG A 29 -5.80 6.27 6.45
C ARG A 29 -5.32 4.98 5.81
N VAL A 30 -6.25 4.16 5.36
CA VAL A 30 -5.94 2.89 4.67
C VAL A 30 -6.35 3.00 3.21
N CYS A 31 -5.40 2.75 2.31
CA CYS A 31 -5.70 2.61 0.89
C CYS A 31 -6.16 1.18 0.62
N VAL A 32 -7.40 1.03 0.15
CA VAL A 32 -7.92 -0.25 -0.33
C VAL A 32 -7.93 -0.26 -1.85
N PHE A 33 -7.20 -1.19 -2.45
CA PHE A 33 -7.27 -1.55 -3.85
C PHE A 33 -8.30 -2.67 -4.01
N CYS A 34 -9.31 -2.45 -4.84
CA CYS A 34 -10.39 -3.40 -5.07
C CYS A 34 -10.82 -3.38 -6.54
N GLY A 35 -11.27 -4.53 -7.03
CA GLY A 35 -11.81 -4.61 -8.39
C GLY A 35 -13.08 -3.77 -8.54
N SER A 36 -13.34 -3.28 -9.76
CA SER A 36 -14.62 -2.65 -10.12
C SER A 36 -15.79 -3.64 -10.14
N SER A 37 -15.49 -4.95 -10.17
CA SER A 37 -16.45 -6.04 -10.08
C SER A 37 -16.36 -6.70 -8.71
N THR A 38 -17.50 -7.13 -8.16
CA THR A 38 -17.59 -7.86 -6.89
C THR A 38 -17.10 -9.32 -6.97
N GLY A 39 -16.83 -9.83 -8.18
CA GLY A 39 -16.47 -11.22 -8.42
C GLY A 39 -17.68 -12.16 -8.37
N LYS A 40 -17.41 -13.46 -8.56
CA LYS A 40 -18.46 -14.50 -8.69
C LYS A 40 -18.82 -15.19 -7.37
N ARG A 41 -17.99 -15.04 -6.33
CA ARG A 41 -18.16 -15.69 -5.03
C ARG A 41 -18.67 -14.68 -4.01
N GLU A 42 -19.68 -15.04 -3.23
CA GLU A 42 -20.22 -14.16 -2.19
C GLU A 42 -19.18 -13.83 -1.11
N ALA A 43 -18.28 -14.77 -0.82
CA ALA A 43 -17.17 -14.60 0.11
C ALA A 43 -16.32 -13.34 -0.17
N TYR A 44 -16.18 -12.93 -1.43
CA TYR A 44 -15.44 -11.70 -1.76
C TYR A 44 -16.18 -10.43 -1.34
N ARG A 45 -17.51 -10.41 -1.50
CA ARG A 45 -18.34 -9.29 -1.06
C ARG A 45 -18.36 -9.22 0.46
N GLU A 46 -18.51 -10.36 1.12
CA GLU A 46 -18.50 -10.48 2.58
C GLU A 46 -17.18 -10.00 3.15
N ALA A 47 -16.05 -10.45 2.60
CA ALA A 47 -14.74 -10.01 3.03
C ALA A 47 -14.50 -8.50 2.86
N ALA A 48 -15.07 -7.88 1.82
CA ALA A 48 -15.00 -6.43 1.63
C ALA A 48 -15.80 -5.67 2.72
N VAL A 49 -16.97 -6.21 3.11
CA VAL A 49 -17.79 -5.66 4.19
C VAL A 49 -17.10 -5.83 5.53
N GLU A 50 -16.59 -7.03 5.82
CA GLU A 50 -15.83 -7.33 7.04
C GLU A 50 -14.60 -6.44 7.16
N LEU A 51 -13.85 -6.25 6.07
CA LEU A 51 -12.71 -5.32 6.06
C LEU A 51 -13.15 -3.89 6.38
N GLY A 52 -14.27 -3.43 5.82
CA GLY A 52 -14.85 -2.14 6.19
C GLY A 52 -15.15 -2.06 7.69
N GLN A 53 -15.76 -3.09 8.28
CA GLN A 53 -16.09 -3.14 9.70
C GLN A 53 -14.86 -3.16 10.61
N GLU A 54 -13.80 -3.87 10.23
CA GLU A 54 -12.55 -3.93 10.99
C GLU A 54 -11.76 -2.61 10.91
N LEU A 55 -11.83 -1.90 9.78
CA LEU A 55 -11.09 -0.65 9.57
C LEU A 55 -11.81 0.60 10.10
N LEU A 56 -13.13 0.53 10.32
CA LEU A 56 -13.95 1.69 10.64
C LEU A 56 -14.40 1.63 12.10
N THR A 57 -13.82 2.48 12.94
CA THR A 57 -14.31 2.69 14.31
C THR A 57 -15.33 3.83 14.44
N GLY A 58 -15.83 4.40 13.33
CA GLY A 58 -16.69 5.59 13.34
C GLY A 58 -17.38 5.91 12.01
N GLU A 59 -17.91 7.13 11.87
CA GLU A 59 -18.54 7.60 10.63
C GLU A 59 -17.52 7.72 9.49
N THR A 60 -17.87 7.17 8.32
CA THR A 60 -17.03 7.27 7.13
C THR A 60 -17.18 8.64 6.48
N VAL A 61 -16.07 9.38 6.37
CA VAL A 61 -16.03 10.60 5.55
C VAL A 61 -15.55 10.24 4.15
N GLY A 62 -16.43 10.37 3.17
CA GLY A 62 -16.09 10.21 1.75
C GLY A 62 -15.61 11.55 1.17
N GLU A 63 -14.30 11.79 1.14
CA GLU A 63 -13.74 12.94 0.41
C GLU A 63 -13.43 12.55 -1.04
N LEU A 64 -13.95 13.32 -2.00
CA LEU A 64 -13.62 13.20 -3.42
C LEU A 64 -12.63 14.29 -3.82
N LYS A 65 -11.40 13.89 -4.15
CA LYS A 65 -10.35 14.79 -4.64
C LYS A 65 -10.14 14.59 -6.14
N ALA A 66 -10.37 15.64 -6.92
CA ALA A 66 -10.03 15.66 -8.35
C ALA A 66 -8.51 15.73 -8.55
N VAL A 67 -7.99 14.93 -9.48
CA VAL A 67 -6.57 14.88 -9.86
C VAL A 67 -6.46 14.87 -11.39
N ALA A 68 -5.35 15.35 -11.92
CA ALA A 68 -5.22 15.59 -13.36
C ALA A 68 -5.09 14.29 -14.18
N ASN A 69 -4.50 13.24 -13.61
CA ASN A 69 -4.24 11.97 -14.29
C ASN A 69 -4.06 10.80 -13.30
N MET A 70 -3.92 9.59 -13.84
CA MET A 70 -3.78 8.37 -13.03
C MET A 70 -2.46 8.32 -12.22
N HIS A 71 -1.37 8.88 -12.73
CA HIS A 71 -0.11 8.92 -11.97
C HIS A 71 -0.25 9.78 -10.72
N GLN A 72 -0.84 10.96 -10.85
CA GLN A 72 -1.12 11.84 -9.71
C GLN A 72 -2.10 11.19 -8.74
N ARG A 73 -3.10 10.45 -9.25
CA ARG A 73 -4.03 9.69 -8.42
C ARG A 73 -3.30 8.70 -7.53
N LYS A 74 -2.43 7.86 -8.12
CA LYS A 74 -1.67 6.84 -7.39
C LYS A 74 -0.70 7.48 -6.39
N ALA A 75 0.01 8.53 -6.80
CA ALA A 75 0.92 9.28 -5.94
C ALA A 75 0.20 9.88 -4.71
N GLU A 76 -0.96 10.53 -4.89
CA GLU A 76 -1.73 11.08 -3.77
C GLU A 76 -2.30 9.99 -2.86
N MET A 77 -2.84 8.91 -3.44
CA MET A 77 -3.31 7.76 -2.65
C MET A 77 -2.18 7.19 -1.79
N ALA A 78 -0.99 7.02 -2.36
CA ALA A 78 0.18 6.55 -1.63
C ALA A 78 0.67 7.54 -0.59
N ARG A 79 0.67 8.85 -0.89
CA ARG A 79 1.12 9.90 0.04
C ARG A 79 0.23 9.98 1.28
N LEU A 80 -1.08 9.92 1.08
CA LEU A 80 -2.06 10.10 2.15
C LEU A 80 -2.23 8.87 3.03
N SER A 81 -1.99 7.67 2.49
CA SER A 81 -2.27 6.43 3.21
C SER A 81 -1.14 6.06 4.17
N ASP A 82 -1.48 5.41 5.29
CA ASP A 82 -0.55 4.83 6.25
C ASP A 82 -0.30 3.35 5.97
N CYS A 83 -1.21 2.71 5.23
CA CYS A 83 -1.21 1.29 4.89
C CYS A 83 -1.94 1.03 3.57
N PHE A 84 -1.58 -0.05 2.88
CA PHE A 84 -2.23 -0.52 1.66
C PHE A 84 -2.83 -1.92 1.86
N ILE A 85 -4.04 -2.15 1.36
CA ILE A 85 -4.70 -3.45 1.36
C ILE A 85 -5.25 -3.74 -0.02
N ALA A 86 -4.99 -4.95 -0.55
CA ALA A 86 -5.60 -5.44 -1.78
C ALA A 86 -6.67 -6.50 -1.46
N LEU A 87 -7.89 -6.22 -1.94
CA LEU A 87 -9.00 -7.18 -2.02
C LEU A 87 -8.95 -7.94 -3.36
N PRO A 88 -9.56 -9.13 -3.47
CA PRO A 88 -9.67 -9.84 -4.74
C PRO A 88 -10.10 -8.93 -5.91
N GLY A 89 -9.32 -8.92 -6.98
CA GLY A 89 -9.48 -7.95 -8.07
C GLY A 89 -8.64 -8.29 -9.29
N GLY A 90 -8.98 -7.69 -10.44
CA GLY A 90 -8.32 -7.96 -11.71
C GLY A 90 -7.01 -7.19 -11.89
N TYR A 91 -6.62 -6.97 -13.16
CA TYR A 91 -5.34 -6.33 -13.49
C TYR A 91 -5.14 -4.95 -12.87
N GLY A 92 -6.19 -4.13 -12.75
CA GLY A 92 -6.06 -2.82 -12.10
C GLY A 92 -5.60 -2.94 -10.64
N THR A 93 -6.19 -3.85 -9.87
CA THR A 93 -5.80 -4.10 -8.48
C THR A 93 -4.39 -4.67 -8.40
N LEU A 94 -4.00 -5.55 -9.32
CA LEU A 94 -2.64 -6.12 -9.37
C LEU A 94 -1.59 -5.06 -9.74
N GLU A 95 -1.90 -4.16 -10.67
CA GLU A 95 -1.01 -3.06 -11.05
C GLU A 95 -0.78 -2.10 -9.87
N GLU A 96 -1.85 -1.69 -9.19
CA GLU A 96 -1.76 -0.85 -7.99
C GLU A 96 -0.97 -1.54 -6.86
N LEU A 97 -1.21 -2.83 -6.64
CA LEU A 97 -0.51 -3.63 -5.64
C LEU A 97 0.99 -3.76 -5.93
N LEU A 98 1.34 -4.13 -7.16
CA LEU A 98 2.74 -4.34 -7.55
C LEU A 98 3.52 -3.03 -7.55
N GLU A 99 2.87 -1.90 -7.85
CA GLU A 99 3.49 -0.57 -7.76
C GLU A 99 3.93 -0.27 -6.32
N VAL A 100 3.04 -0.42 -5.33
CA VAL A 100 3.41 -0.15 -3.92
C VAL A 100 4.40 -1.17 -3.36
N ILE A 101 4.35 -2.44 -3.79
CA ILE A 101 5.38 -3.42 -3.43
C ILE A 101 6.74 -2.99 -4.00
N THR A 102 6.77 -2.53 -5.26
CA THR A 102 8.00 -2.08 -5.91
C THR A 102 8.58 -0.83 -5.21
N TRP A 103 7.74 0.12 -4.80
CA TRP A 103 8.19 1.29 -4.06
C TRP A 103 8.75 0.94 -2.68
N ALA A 104 8.12 0.01 -1.96
CA ALA A 104 8.70 -0.54 -0.74
C ALA A 104 10.04 -1.25 -1.00
N GLN A 105 10.12 -2.03 -2.08
CA GLN A 105 11.35 -2.73 -2.48
C GLN A 105 12.51 -1.76 -2.77
N LEU A 106 12.21 -0.60 -3.34
CA LEU A 106 13.16 0.48 -3.62
C LEU A 106 13.47 1.35 -2.39
N GLY A 107 12.76 1.16 -1.27
CA GLY A 107 12.94 1.95 -0.04
C GLY A 107 12.29 3.34 -0.10
N ILE A 108 11.32 3.55 -0.99
CA ILE A 108 10.58 4.82 -1.13
C ILE A 108 9.57 4.97 0.00
N HIS A 109 9.06 3.87 0.55
CA HIS A 109 8.22 3.88 1.74
C HIS A 109 8.35 2.60 2.56
N ASP A 110 7.98 2.71 3.84
CA ASP A 110 7.97 1.62 4.82
C ASP A 110 6.54 1.18 5.21
N LYS A 111 5.54 1.69 4.50
CA LYS A 111 4.12 1.45 4.79
C LYS A 111 3.75 -0.03 4.59
N PRO A 112 2.97 -0.64 5.51
CA PRO A 112 2.56 -2.03 5.36
C PRO A 112 1.70 -2.26 4.12
N VAL A 113 1.87 -3.43 3.51
CA VAL A 113 1.07 -3.90 2.37
C VAL A 113 0.40 -5.22 2.74
N GLY A 114 -0.92 -5.28 2.62
CA GLY A 114 -1.72 -6.45 3.00
C GLY A 114 -2.50 -7.05 1.84
N LEU A 115 -2.54 -8.38 1.77
CA LEU A 115 -3.41 -9.12 0.84
C LEU A 115 -4.51 -9.84 1.63
N LEU A 116 -5.77 -9.49 1.37
CA LEU A 116 -6.91 -10.25 1.91
C LEU A 116 -7.16 -11.47 1.01
N ASN A 117 -6.57 -12.60 1.40
CA ASN A 117 -6.50 -13.83 0.60
C ASN A 117 -7.71 -14.74 0.79
N VAL A 118 -8.89 -14.22 0.47
CA VAL A 118 -10.18 -14.93 0.58
C VAL A 118 -10.21 -16.13 -0.37
N ASP A 119 -10.58 -17.30 0.14
CA ASP A 119 -10.64 -18.57 -0.61
C ASP A 119 -9.38 -18.87 -1.45
N GLY A 120 -8.21 -18.44 -0.96
CA GLY A 120 -6.93 -18.63 -1.64
C GLY A 120 -6.79 -17.88 -2.96
N TYR A 121 -7.53 -16.79 -3.17
CA TYR A 121 -7.49 -15.97 -4.41
C TYR A 121 -6.06 -15.60 -4.84
N TYR A 122 -5.21 -15.23 -3.90
CA TYR A 122 -3.83 -14.82 -4.13
C TYR A 122 -2.81 -15.96 -4.05
N ASN A 123 -3.21 -17.23 -3.84
CA ASN A 123 -2.26 -18.33 -3.69
C ASN A 123 -1.29 -18.45 -4.87
N SER A 124 -1.80 -18.32 -6.10
CA SER A 124 -0.96 -18.38 -7.30
C SER A 124 -0.01 -17.21 -7.41
N LEU A 125 -0.43 -15.99 -7.02
CA LEU A 125 0.42 -14.81 -7.01
C LEU A 125 1.54 -14.95 -5.97
N ILE A 126 1.19 -15.40 -4.77
CA ILE A 126 2.15 -15.64 -3.68
C ILE A 126 3.17 -16.70 -4.10
N SER A 127 2.70 -17.81 -4.68
CA SER A 127 3.58 -18.88 -5.18
C SER A 127 4.50 -18.40 -6.31
N PHE A 128 4.01 -17.51 -7.18
CA PHE A 128 4.83 -16.88 -8.22
C PHE A 128 5.93 -16.00 -7.63
N ILE A 129 5.60 -15.21 -6.59
CA ILE A 129 6.58 -14.38 -5.87
C ILE A 129 7.60 -15.26 -5.14
N ASP A 130 7.17 -16.35 -4.49
CA ASP A 130 8.06 -17.33 -3.86
C ASP A 130 9.06 -17.89 -4.89
N LYS A 131 8.59 -18.27 -6.08
CA LYS A 131 9.46 -18.71 -7.17
C LYS A 131 10.46 -17.64 -7.62
N ALA A 132 10.03 -16.39 -7.71
CA ALA A 132 10.92 -15.27 -8.04
C ALA A 132 11.98 -15.02 -6.96
N VAL A 133 11.69 -15.33 -5.69
CA VAL A 133 12.68 -15.33 -4.61
C VAL A 133 13.66 -16.49 -4.79
N ASP A 134 13.15 -17.71 -5.01
CA ASP A 134 13.97 -18.91 -5.20
C ASP A 134 14.94 -18.78 -6.40
N ASP A 135 14.48 -18.14 -7.48
CA ASP A 135 15.27 -17.89 -8.68
C ASP A 135 16.21 -16.67 -8.55
N GLY A 136 16.17 -15.94 -7.44
CA GLY A 136 17.05 -14.82 -7.16
C GLY A 136 16.66 -13.50 -7.85
N PHE A 137 15.44 -13.39 -8.39
CA PHE A 137 14.91 -12.11 -8.91
C PHE A 137 14.46 -11.17 -7.77
N ILE A 138 14.07 -11.73 -6.62
CA ILE A 138 13.69 -10.99 -5.41
C ILE A 138 14.57 -11.44 -4.25
N LYS A 139 15.09 -10.49 -3.45
CA LYS A 139 15.89 -10.85 -2.27
C LYS A 139 15.00 -11.55 -1.23
N PRO A 140 15.48 -12.60 -0.53
CA PRO A 140 14.69 -13.28 0.50
C PRO A 140 14.10 -12.34 1.56
N SER A 141 14.83 -11.29 1.97
CA SER A 141 14.29 -10.30 2.91
C SER A 141 13.08 -9.55 2.34
N GLN A 142 13.08 -9.23 1.05
CA GLN A 142 12.02 -8.48 0.36
C GLN A 142 10.75 -9.30 0.15
N ARG A 143 10.79 -10.62 0.38
CA ARG A 143 9.59 -11.46 0.38
C ARG A 143 8.56 -11.03 1.44
N HIS A 144 9.03 -10.37 2.49
CA HIS A 144 8.20 -9.93 3.61
C HIS A 144 7.69 -8.49 3.47
N ILE A 145 7.84 -7.87 2.29
CA ILE A 145 7.28 -6.52 2.00
C ILE A 145 5.75 -6.49 2.17
N PHE A 146 5.07 -7.61 1.92
CA PHE A 146 3.64 -7.73 2.14
C PHE A 146 3.31 -8.91 3.08
N VAL A 147 2.18 -8.78 3.77
CA VAL A 147 1.56 -9.85 4.55
C VAL A 147 0.28 -10.31 3.88
N SER A 148 -0.12 -11.55 4.14
CA SER A 148 -1.42 -12.07 3.69
C SER A 148 -2.15 -12.77 4.82
N ALA A 149 -3.48 -12.72 4.78
CA ALA A 149 -4.35 -13.44 5.69
C ALA A 149 -5.70 -13.75 5.02
N PRO A 150 -6.37 -14.84 5.39
CA PRO A 150 -7.68 -15.22 4.84
C PRO A 150 -8.84 -14.36 5.35
N THR A 151 -8.68 -13.66 6.47
CA THR A 151 -9.74 -12.87 7.12
C THR A 151 -9.30 -11.43 7.37
N ALA A 152 -10.27 -10.50 7.41
CA ALA A 152 -10.00 -9.08 7.63
C ALA A 152 -9.32 -8.83 8.98
N LYS A 153 -9.85 -9.45 10.05
CA LYS A 153 -9.31 -9.36 11.40
C LYS A 153 -7.85 -9.79 11.50
N GLU A 154 -7.52 -10.96 10.96
CA GLU A 154 -6.14 -11.45 10.97
C GLU A 154 -5.22 -10.57 10.12
N LEU A 155 -5.72 -10.05 8.99
CA LEU A 155 -4.95 -9.14 8.15
C LEU A 155 -4.60 -7.85 8.89
N VAL A 156 -5.61 -7.20 9.49
CA VAL A 156 -5.42 -5.95 10.24
C VAL A 156 -4.43 -6.15 11.38
N GLN A 157 -4.55 -7.25 12.14
CA GLN A 157 -3.59 -7.59 13.19
C GLN A 157 -2.15 -7.69 12.65
N LYS A 158 -1.94 -8.43 11.55
CA LYS A 158 -0.60 -8.56 10.93
C LYS A 158 -0.05 -7.22 10.42
N LEU A 159 -0.92 -6.32 9.96
CA LEU A 159 -0.51 -4.99 9.52
C LEU A 159 -0.11 -4.10 10.71
N GLU A 160 -0.85 -4.16 11.82
CA GLU A 160 -0.50 -3.44 13.05
C GLU A 160 0.89 -3.87 13.56
N GLU A 161 1.17 -5.17 13.53
CA GLU A 161 2.43 -5.80 13.95
C GLU A 161 3.56 -5.71 12.90
N TYR A 162 3.29 -5.16 11.71
CA TYR A 162 4.26 -5.12 10.62
C TYR A 162 5.47 -4.23 10.92
N GLU A 163 6.66 -4.80 10.80
CA GLU A 163 7.94 -4.09 10.80
C GLU A 163 8.52 -3.98 9.38
N PRO A 164 8.96 -2.78 8.95
CA PRO A 164 9.48 -2.58 7.60
C PRO A 164 10.73 -3.41 7.31
N VAL A 165 10.76 -4.00 6.11
CA VAL A 165 11.96 -4.65 5.59
C VAL A 165 12.92 -3.57 5.07
N HIS A 166 13.95 -3.24 5.85
CA HIS A 166 14.96 -2.28 5.39
C HIS A 166 15.83 -2.86 4.26
N GLY A 167 15.71 -2.27 3.07
CA GLY A 167 16.61 -2.49 1.95
C GLY A 167 17.77 -1.49 1.94
N VAL A 168 18.96 -1.94 1.52
CA VAL A 168 20.19 -1.13 1.41
C VAL A 168 20.05 0.09 0.45
N LEU A 169 19.03 0.11 -0.42
CA LEU A 169 18.82 1.16 -1.44
C LEU A 169 18.28 2.49 -0.89
N ALA A 170 17.59 2.49 0.26
CA ALA A 170 16.95 3.70 0.82
C ALA A 170 17.94 4.84 1.08
N LYS A 171 19.22 4.53 1.30
CA LYS A 171 20.25 5.54 1.55
C LYS A 171 20.66 6.32 0.30
N ALA A 172 20.55 5.72 -0.89
CA ALA A 172 21.04 6.31 -2.13
C ALA A 172 20.04 7.24 -2.83
N MET A 173 18.73 6.99 -2.69
CA MET A 173 17.71 7.80 -3.39
C MET A 173 17.30 9.08 -2.64
N TRP A 174 17.28 9.06 -1.30
CA TRP A 174 16.95 10.24 -0.50
C TRP A 174 17.96 11.39 -0.72
N GLU A 175 19.23 11.07 -1.00
CA GLU A 175 20.27 12.05 -1.33
C GLU A 175 20.05 12.72 -2.70
N VAL A 176 19.38 12.04 -3.64
CA VAL A 176 19.13 12.55 -5.00
C VAL A 176 17.92 13.49 -5.04
N GLU A 177 16.86 13.21 -4.29
CA GLU A 177 15.68 14.11 -4.21
C GLU A 177 15.97 15.43 -3.49
N GLN A 178 16.87 15.43 -2.49
CA GLN A 178 17.31 16.66 -1.81
C GLN A 178 18.16 17.57 -2.71
N GLN A 179 18.81 17.03 -3.73
CA GLN A 179 19.58 17.82 -4.71
C GLN A 179 18.70 18.45 -5.80
N GLN A 180 17.48 17.95 -6.02
CA GLN A 180 16.58 18.45 -7.07
C GLN A 180 15.62 19.57 -6.60
N GLN A 181 15.59 19.90 -5.30
CA GLN A 181 14.71 20.92 -4.73
C GLN A 181 15.38 22.29 -4.45
N GLN A 182 16.58 22.54 -4.96
CA GLN A 182 17.15 23.90 -4.93
C GLN A 182 16.64 24.74 -6.12
N PRO A 183 16.02 25.92 -5.90
CA PRO A 183 15.68 26.82 -6.99
C PRO A 183 16.96 27.38 -7.62
N GLN A 184 17.22 27.02 -8.87
CA GLN A 184 18.35 27.52 -9.64
C GLN A 184 18.23 29.04 -9.83
N GLN A 185 19.09 29.80 -9.15
CA GLN A 185 19.32 31.21 -9.46
C GLN A 185 19.96 31.28 -10.85
N GLN A 186 19.36 32.09 -11.72
CA GLN A 186 19.81 32.33 -13.09
C GLN A 186 21.23 32.88 -13.11
N GLN A 187 22.12 32.17 -13.79
CA GLN A 187 23.35 32.75 -14.33
C GLN A 187 23.47 32.34 -15.80
N GLN A 188 23.17 33.28 -16.69
CA GLN A 188 23.54 33.21 -18.11
C GLN A 188 25.06 33.06 -18.22
N VAL A 189 25.55 32.05 -18.94
CA VAL A 189 26.51 32.15 -20.09
C VAL A 189 26.66 30.77 -20.73
N GLY A 190 26.55 30.69 -22.07
CA GLY A 190 27.37 29.78 -22.88
C GLY A 190 26.70 28.51 -23.43
N PHE A 191 26.52 28.46 -24.76
CA PHE A 191 26.20 27.26 -25.52
C PHE A 191 27.28 26.17 -25.34
N ASN A 192 26.84 24.95 -25.01
CA ASN A 192 27.42 23.72 -25.52
C ASN A 192 26.38 22.60 -25.44
N THR A 193 26.13 21.97 -26.58
CA THR A 193 25.20 20.84 -26.76
C THR A 193 25.66 19.62 -25.96
N SER A 194 24.78 19.05 -25.13
CA SER A 194 24.97 17.75 -24.46
C SER A 194 23.74 16.86 -24.68
N PRO A 195 23.90 15.52 -24.60
CA PRO A 195 23.05 14.58 -25.31
C PRO A 195 21.69 14.43 -24.65
N THR A 196 20.67 14.29 -25.48
CA THR A 196 19.33 13.87 -25.08
C THR A 196 19.43 12.48 -24.45
N LEU A 197 19.16 12.36 -23.14
CA LEU A 197 18.86 11.06 -22.53
C LEU A 197 17.50 10.63 -23.08
N GLN A 198 17.54 9.93 -24.22
CA GLN A 198 16.41 9.17 -24.71
C GLN A 198 16.28 7.94 -23.80
N THR A 199 15.13 7.81 -23.15
CA THR A 199 14.73 6.54 -22.57
C THR A 199 14.46 5.59 -23.73
N GLU A 200 15.45 4.78 -24.10
CA GLU A 200 15.30 3.78 -25.15
C GLU A 200 14.38 2.66 -24.63
N VAL A 201 13.32 2.39 -25.40
CA VAL A 201 12.55 1.15 -25.28
C VAL A 201 13.30 0.12 -26.10
N ALA A 202 13.91 -0.88 -25.44
CA ALA A 202 14.33 -2.08 -26.13
C ALA A 202 13.06 -2.83 -26.55
N LEU A 203 12.77 -2.84 -27.85
CA LEU A 203 11.78 -3.73 -28.46
C LEU A 203 12.36 -5.15 -28.59
#